data_AF-A0A3M3WQQ2-F1
#
_entry.id   AF-A0A3M3WQQ2-F1
#
_cell.length_a   1.000
_cell.length_b   1.000
_cell.length_c   1.000
_cell.angle_alpha   90.00
_cell.angle_beta   90.00
_cell.angle_gamma   90.00
#
_symmetry.space_group_name_H-M   'P 1'
#
loop_
_entity.id
_entity.type
_entity.pdbx_description
1 polymer ?
#
loop_
_entity_poly.entity_id
_entity_poly.type
_entity_poly.pdbx_seq_one_letter_code
_entity_poly.pdbx_strand_id
1 'polypeptide(L)' 'GSLDIGKPVANTSIYLLDERQQLVPLGVPGELYIGGDSVARGYLNQPQLTAERFVHDPFAGQPQARMYRTG' A
#
# COMPACT_ATOMS: atom_id res chain seq x y z
N GLY A 1 18.54 6.87 -19.75
CA GLY A 1 18.16 7.17 -18.36
C GLY A 1 17.14 6.14 -17.94
N SER A 2 17.16 5.71 -16.68
CA SER A 2 16.11 4.85 -16.11
C SER A 2 14.78 5.61 -16.13
N LEU A 3 13.69 4.97 -16.57
CA LEU A 3 12.35 5.52 -16.46
C LEU A 3 11.73 4.97 -15.17
N ASP A 4 11.73 5.80 -14.13
CA ASP A 4 11.22 5.43 -12.81
C ASP A 4 9.78 5.95 -12.64
N ILE A 5 8.98 5.26 -11.82
CA ILE A 5 7.61 5.70 -11.47
C ILE A 5 7.60 6.89 -10.49
N GLY A 6 8.77 7.32 -10.02
CA GLY A 6 8.94 8.55 -9.23
C GLY A 6 8.80 8.36 -7.71
N LYS A 7 8.27 9.39 -7.05
CA LYS A 7 8.12 9.47 -5.59
C LYS A 7 6.64 9.65 -5.23
N PRO A 8 6.22 9.28 -3.99
CA PRO A 8 4.86 9.50 -3.53
C PRO A 8 4.47 10.98 -3.61
N VAL A 9 3.20 11.25 -3.91
CA VAL A 9 2.60 12.57 -3.73
C VAL A 9 2.39 12.86 -2.23
N ALA A 10 2.06 14.11 -1.89
CA ALA A 10 1.84 14.50 -0.50
C ALA A 10 0.78 13.62 0.18
N ASN A 11 1.02 13.29 1.45
CA ASN A 11 0.16 12.46 2.30
C ASN A 11 -0.08 11.02 1.79
N THR A 12 0.71 10.56 0.82
CA THR A 12 0.72 9.17 0.34
C THR A 12 2.00 8.48 0.79
N SER A 13 1.86 7.25 1.28
CA SER A 13 2.99 6.36 1.58
C SER A 13 3.09 5.27 0.52
N ILE A 14 4.31 4.87 0.21
CA ILE A 14 4.60 3.73 -0.66
C ILE A 14 5.45 2.72 0.11
N TYR A 15 5.02 1.47 0.11
CA TYR A 15 5.75 0.36 0.73
C TYR A 15 6.03 -0.72 -0.30
N LEU A 16 7.18 -1.37 -0.15
CA LEU A 16 7.50 -2.61 -0.84
C LEU A 16 7.55 -3.72 0.21
N LEU A 17 6.70 -4.73 0.07
CA LEU A 17 6.50 -5.78 1.07
C LEU A 17 6.83 -7.18 0.54
N ASP A 18 7.31 -8.05 1.43
CA ASP A 18 7.45 -9.49 1.17
C ASP A 18 6.12 -10.25 1.36
N GLU A 19 6.12 -11.56 1.12
CA GLU A 19 4.94 -12.44 1.27
C GLU A 19 4.40 -12.49 2.70
N ARG A 20 5.20 -12.08 3.69
CA ARG A 20 4.81 -11.99 5.11
C ARG A 20 4.40 -10.57 5.50
N GLN A 21 4.21 -9.68 4.52
CA GLN A 21 3.86 -8.28 4.70
C GLN A 21 4.88 -7.48 5.51
N GLN A 22 6.16 -7.83 5.40
CA GLN A 22 7.28 -7.12 6.01
C GLN A 22 7.95 -6.20 4.97
N LEU A 23 8.48 -5.06 5.40
CA LEU A 23 9.25 -4.17 4.52
C LEU A 23 10.46 -4.91 3.94
N VAL A 24 10.64 -4.83 2.62
CA VAL A 24 11.84 -5.37 1.98
C VAL A 24 13.01 -4.40 2.12
N PRO A 25 14.27 -4.89 2.16
CA PRO A 25 15.45 -4.04 2.10
C PRO A 25 15.54 -3.23 0.79
N LEU A 26 16.32 -2.16 0.81
CA LEU A 26 16.58 -1.34 -0.37
C LEU A 26 17.16 -2.19 -1.52
N GLY A 27 16.59 -2.05 -2.72
CA GLY A 27 17.03 -2.75 -3.93
C GLY A 27 16.53 -4.20 -4.06
N VAL A 28 15.77 -4.70 -3.08
CA VAL A 28 15.14 -6.02 -3.14
C VAL A 28 13.73 -5.88 -3.72
N PRO A 29 13.31 -6.73 -4.67
CA PRO A 29 11.94 -6.73 -5.16
C PRO A 29 10.93 -7.05 -4.05
N GLY A 30 9.80 -6.37 -4.07
CA GLY A 30 8.66 -6.61 -3.20
C GLY A 30 7.37 -6.22 -3.91
N GLU A 31 6.24 -6.60 -3.34
CA GLU A 31 4.94 -6.15 -3.82
C GLU A 31 4.68 -4.71 -3.38
N LEU A 32 4.10 -3.90 -4.28
CA LEU A 32 3.83 -2.50 -4.05
C LEU A 32 2.52 -2.30 -3.28
N TYR A 33 2.58 -1.48 -2.24
CA TYR A 33 1.42 -1.06 -1.44
C TYR A 33 1.36 0.46 -1.32
N ILE A 34 0.15 1.00 -1.33
CA ILE A 34 -0.10 2.44 -1.23
C ILE A 34 -0.87 2.72 0.06
N GLY A 35 -0.30 3.52 0.96
CA GLY A 35 -0.90 3.97 2.21
C GLY A 35 -1.21 5.46 2.22
N GLY A 36 -1.77 5.95 3.32
CA GLY A 36 -2.06 7.37 3.55
C GLY A 36 -3.42 7.84 3.05
N ASP A 37 -3.58 9.16 2.94
CA ASP A 37 -4.88 9.82 2.74
C ASP A 37 -5.51 9.52 1.37
N SER A 38 -4.69 9.14 0.38
CA SER A 38 -5.15 8.81 -0.97
C SER A 38 -5.83 7.44 -1.07
N VAL A 39 -5.83 6.64 -0.01
CA VAL A 39 -6.41 5.30 -0.03
C VAL A 39 -7.94 5.38 -0.04
N ALA A 40 -8.56 4.76 -1.05
CA ALA A 40 -10.01 4.77 -1.21
C ALA A 40 -10.75 4.06 -0.06
N ARG A 41 -12.05 4.33 0.06
CA ARG A 41 -12.92 3.61 1.01
C ARG A 41 -13.02 2.12 0.68
N GLY A 42 -12.96 1.77 -0.59
CA GLY A 42 -13.11 0.41 -1.09
C GLY A 42 -13.79 0.40 -2.45
N TYR A 43 -14.13 -0.80 -2.90
CA TYR A 43 -14.94 -1.00 -4.11
C TYR A 43 -16.43 -0.95 -3.76
N LEU A 44 -17.18 -0.15 -4.50
CA LEU A 44 -18.62 -0.01 -4.31
C LEU A 44 -19.31 -1.37 -4.50
N ASN A 45 -20.15 -1.75 -3.54
CA ASN A 45 -20.91 -3.02 -3.52
C ASN A 45 -20.07 -4.30 -3.59
N GLN A 46 -18.77 -4.23 -3.27
CA GLN A 46 -17.88 -5.38 -3.29
C GLN A 46 -17.07 -5.47 -1.97
N PRO A 47 -17.74 -5.82 -0.85
CA PRO A 47 -17.09 -5.82 0.47
C PRO A 47 -15.99 -6.89 0.61
N GLN A 48 -16.15 -8.06 -0.02
CA GLN A 48 -15.13 -9.12 0.02
C GLN A 48 -13.85 -8.67 -0.68
N LEU A 49 -13.96 -8.17 -1.93
CA LEU A 49 -12.81 -7.66 -2.67
C LEU A 49 -12.18 -6.45 -1.98
N THR A 50 -12.98 -5.60 -1.35
CA THR A 50 -12.49 -4.49 -0.53
C THR A 50 -11.62 -4.99 0.62
N ALA A 51 -12.10 -5.96 1.39
CA ALA A 51 -11.33 -6.53 2.50
C ALA A 51 -10.03 -7.20 2.03
N GLU A 52 -10.02 -7.78 0.83
CA GLU A 52 -8.83 -8.41 0.25
C GLU A 52 -7.78 -7.42 -0.27
N ARG A 53 -8.19 -6.25 -0.79
CA ARG A 53 -7.26 -5.27 -1.37
C ARG A 53 -6.91 -4.11 -0.44
N PHE A 54 -7.82 -3.72 0.46
CA PHE A 54 -7.67 -2.61 1.40
C PHE A 54 -7.42 -3.17 2.79
N VAL A 55 -6.16 -3.52 3.05
CA VAL A 55 -5.71 -4.18 4.27
C VAL A 55 -5.23 -3.18 5.32
N HIS A 56 -5.08 -3.62 6.57
CA HIS A 56 -4.54 -2.79 7.65
C HIS A 56 -3.10 -2.33 7.34
N ASP A 57 -2.79 -1.05 7.58
CA ASP A 57 -1.44 -0.49 7.46
C ASP A 57 -0.77 -0.46 8.85
N PRO A 58 0.15 -1.39 9.16
CA PRO A 58 0.83 -1.43 10.45
C PRO A 58 1.92 -0.34 10.61
N PHE A 59 2.24 0.40 9.55
CA PHE A 59 3.35 1.36 9.52
C PHE A 59 2.90 2.80 9.77
N ALA A 60 1.64 3.13 9.52
CA ALA A 60 1.11 4.49 9.61
C ALA A 60 0.90 5.01 11.06
N GLY A 61 1.11 4.17 12.09
CA GLY A 61 0.94 4.56 13.50
C GLY A 61 -0.50 4.93 13.91
N GLN A 62 -1.46 4.85 13.00
CA GLN A 62 -2.88 5.10 13.27
C GLN A 62 -3.66 3.78 13.30
N PRO A 63 -4.48 3.51 14.33
CA PRO A 63 -5.14 2.21 14.51
C PRO A 63 -6.09 1.76 13.38
N GLN A 64 -6.54 2.69 12.54
CA GLN A 64 -7.49 2.41 11.44
C GLN A 64 -6.88 2.71 10.06
N ALA A 65 -5.58 2.94 9.99
CA ALA A 65 -4.92 3.14 8.72
C ALA A 65 -5.05 1.89 7.85
N ARG A 66 -5.24 2.12 6.56
CA ARG A 66 -5.33 1.08 5.55
C ARG A 66 -4.37 1.37 4.43
N MET A 67 -3.92 0.32 3.77
CA MET A 67 -3.13 0.38 2.56
C MET A 67 -3.79 -0.45 1.46
N TYR A 68 -3.63 0.00 0.22
CA TYR A 68 -4.09 -0.68 -0.97
C TYR A 68 -2.99 -1.57 -1.55
N ARG A 69 -3.29 -2.86 -1.70
CA ARG A 69 -2.45 -3.85 -2.40
C ARG A 69 -2.59 -3.66 -3.90
N THR A 70 -1.52 -3.30 -4.61
CA THR A 70 -1.64 -2.90 -6.02
C THR A 70 -1.82 -4.08 -6.98
N GLY A 71 -1.41 -5.28 -6.56
CA GLY A 71 -1.40 -6.48 -7.41
C GLY A 71 -0.04 -6.72 -8.06
#